data_AF-Q8NDZ6-F1
#
_entry.id   AF-Q8NDZ6-F1
#
_cell.length_a   1.000
_cell.length_b   1.000
_cell.length_c   1.000
_cell.angle_alpha   90.00
_cell.angle_beta   90.00
_cell.angle_gamma   90.00
#
_symmetry.space_group_name_H-M   'P 1'
#
loop_
_entity.id
_entity.type
_entity.pdbx_description
1 polymer ?
#
loop_
_entity_poly.entity_id
_entity_poly.type
_entity_poly.pdbx_seq_one_letter_code
_entity_poly.pdbx_strand_id
1 'polypeptide(L)'
;MGVIGIQLVVTMVMASVMQKIIPHYSLARWLLCNGSLRWYQHPTEEELRILAGKQQKGKTKKDRKYNGHIESKPLTIPKDIDLHLETKSVTEVDTLALHYFPEYQWLVDFTVAATVVYLVTEVYYNFMKPTQEMNISLVWCLLVLSFAIKVLFSLTTHYFKVEDGGERSVCVTFGFFFFVKAMAVLIVTENYLEFGLETGFTNFSDSAMQFLEKQGLESQSPVSKLTFKFFLAIFCSFIGAFLTFPGLRLAQMHLDALNLATEKITQTLLHINFLAPLFMVLLWVKPITKDYIMNPPLGKESIPLMTEATFDTLRLWLIILLCALRLAMMRSHLQAYLNLAQKCVDQMKKEAGRISTVELQKMVARVFYYLCVIALQYVAPLVMLLHTTLLLKTLGNHSWGIYPESISTLPVDNSLLSNSVYSELPSAEGKMKVTVTQITVALSSLKNIFTPLLFRGLLSFLTWWIAACLFSTSLFGLFYHQYLTVA
;
A
#
# COMPACT_ATOMS: atom_id res chain seq x y z
N MET A 1 -26.75 -8.00 25.33
CA MET A 1 -25.90 -9.04 25.96
C MET A 1 -25.31 -9.91 24.84
N GLY A 2 -24.01 -10.06 24.61
CA GLY A 2 -22.89 -9.11 24.74
C GLY A 2 -22.43 -8.70 23.33
N VAL A 3 -22.68 -7.43 22.97
CA VAL A 3 -22.78 -6.90 21.59
C VAL A 3 -21.42 -6.76 20.86
N ILE A 4 -20.34 -7.18 21.50
CA ILE A 4 -18.96 -7.08 20.99
C ILE A 4 -18.20 -8.40 21.29
N GLY A 5 -18.84 -9.39 21.93
CA GLY A 5 -18.15 -10.47 22.64
C GLY A 5 -17.23 -11.28 21.73
N ILE A 6 -17.75 -11.81 20.63
CA ILE A 6 -17.00 -12.72 19.75
C ILE A 6 -15.91 -11.96 18.99
N GLN A 7 -16.21 -10.79 18.45
CA GLN A 7 -15.22 -9.98 17.73
C GLN A 7 -14.10 -9.46 18.65
N LEU A 8 -14.44 -9.13 19.89
CA LEU A 8 -13.45 -8.72 20.90
C LEU A 8 -12.58 -9.91 21.29
N VAL A 9 -13.16 -11.11 21.42
CA VAL A 9 -12.38 -12.35 21.62
C VAL A 9 -11.44 -12.60 20.44
N VAL A 10 -11.91 -12.51 19.19
CA VAL A 10 -11.05 -12.65 17.99
C VAL A 10 -9.93 -11.61 18.00
N THR A 11 -10.24 -10.37 18.34
CA THR A 11 -9.25 -9.28 18.46
C THR A 11 -8.25 -9.54 19.58
N MET A 12 -8.67 -10.00 20.75
CA MET A 12 -7.80 -10.32 21.89
C MET A 12 -6.91 -11.54 21.60
N VAL A 13 -7.46 -12.57 20.96
CA VAL A 13 -6.70 -13.75 20.51
C VAL A 13 -5.66 -13.31 19.49
N MET A 14 -6.05 -12.52 18.48
CA MET A 14 -5.10 -12.03 17.49
C MET A 14 -4.03 -11.13 18.12
N ALA A 15 -4.40 -10.21 19.02
CA ALA A 15 -3.44 -9.39 19.74
C ALA A 15 -2.46 -10.24 20.56
N SER A 16 -2.93 -11.33 21.17
CA SER A 16 -2.08 -12.28 21.91
C SER A 16 -1.15 -13.06 20.97
N VAL A 17 -1.66 -13.50 19.81
CA VAL A 17 -0.86 -14.10 18.73
C VAL A 17 0.20 -13.12 18.24
N MET A 18 -0.16 -11.85 18.08
CA MET A 18 0.78 -10.82 17.68
C MET A 18 1.90 -10.61 18.71
N GLN A 19 1.57 -10.60 20.00
CA GLN A 19 2.56 -10.40 21.05
C GLN A 19 3.45 -11.63 21.28
N LYS A 20 2.89 -12.83 21.15
CA LYS A 20 3.60 -14.09 21.50
C LYS A 20 4.19 -14.83 20.32
N ILE A 21 3.55 -14.80 19.15
CA ILE A 21 3.93 -15.62 17.99
C ILE A 21 4.75 -14.83 16.98
N ILE A 22 4.35 -13.60 16.62
CA ILE A 22 5.07 -12.79 15.61
C ILE A 22 6.57 -12.59 15.92
N PRO A 23 7.01 -12.43 17.19
CA PRO A 23 8.44 -12.37 17.48
C PRO A 23 9.21 -13.62 17.04
N HIS A 24 8.59 -14.80 17.06
CA HIS A 24 9.21 -16.08 16.69
C HIS A 24 8.93 -16.47 15.22
N TYR A 25 7.71 -16.26 14.74
CA TYR A 25 7.29 -16.60 13.37
C TYR A 25 6.75 -15.35 12.69
N SER A 26 7.63 -14.68 11.94
CA SER A 26 7.29 -13.49 11.16
C SER A 26 7.19 -13.86 9.67
N LEU A 27 6.04 -13.54 9.06
CA LEU A 27 5.84 -13.73 7.63
C LEU A 27 6.74 -12.77 6.85
N ALA A 28 6.96 -11.57 7.39
CA ALA A 28 7.90 -10.60 6.83
C ALA A 28 9.33 -11.17 6.73
N ARG A 29 9.81 -11.79 7.83
CA ARG A 29 11.11 -12.48 7.83
C ARG A 29 11.13 -13.64 6.85
N TRP A 30 10.09 -14.47 6.83
CA TRP A 30 10.00 -15.58 5.88
C TRP A 30 10.01 -15.11 4.41
N LEU A 31 9.37 -13.98 4.09
CA LEU A 31 9.40 -13.41 2.74
C LEU A 31 10.81 -13.03 2.28
N LEU A 32 11.68 -12.59 3.19
CA LEU A 32 13.06 -12.20 2.89
C LEU A 32 14.07 -13.36 3.05
N CYS A 33 13.90 -14.21 4.07
CA CYS A 33 14.93 -15.14 4.55
C CYS A 33 14.71 -16.61 4.17
N ASN A 34 13.73 -16.96 3.33
CA ASN A 34 13.48 -18.34 2.89
C ASN A 34 14.53 -18.89 1.88
N GLY A 35 15.75 -18.35 1.89
CA GLY A 35 16.86 -18.80 1.03
C GLY A 35 16.77 -18.46 -0.47
N SER A 36 15.62 -17.97 -0.95
CA SER A 36 15.44 -17.64 -2.38
C SER A 36 16.12 -16.35 -2.80
N LEU A 37 16.26 -15.38 -1.87
CA LEU A 37 16.91 -14.10 -2.16
C LEU A 37 18.42 -14.21 -1.97
N ARG A 38 19.17 -13.84 -3.00
CA ARG A 38 20.63 -13.79 -3.00
C ARG A 38 21.10 -12.34 -3.14
N TRP A 39 21.92 -11.90 -2.20
CA TRP A 39 22.55 -10.59 -2.22
C TRP A 39 24.04 -10.71 -2.52
N TYR A 40 24.63 -9.64 -3.04
CA TYR A 40 26.05 -9.59 -3.37
C TYR A 40 26.84 -9.02 -2.19
N GLN A 41 27.78 -9.81 -1.68
CA GLN A 41 28.67 -9.36 -0.62
C GLN A 41 29.65 -8.31 -1.17
N HIS A 42 29.87 -7.23 -0.42
CA HIS A 42 30.91 -6.29 -0.79
C HIS A 42 32.29 -6.97 -0.65
N PRO A 43 33.23 -6.72 -1.57
CA PRO A 43 34.55 -7.35 -1.49
C PRO A 43 35.33 -6.80 -0.29
N THR A 44 36.20 -7.63 0.29
CA THR A 44 37.07 -7.19 1.38
C THR A 44 38.19 -6.29 0.85
N GLU A 45 38.75 -5.41 1.70
CA GLU A 45 39.87 -4.56 1.26
C GLU A 45 41.07 -5.41 0.83
N GLU A 46 41.25 -6.60 1.43
CA GLU A 46 42.32 -7.53 1.07
C GLU A 46 42.10 -8.19 -0.30
N GLU A 47 40.89 -8.70 -0.61
CA GLU A 47 40.56 -9.20 -1.95
C GLU A 47 40.82 -8.12 -3.02
N LEU A 48 40.38 -6.91 -2.74
CA LEU A 48 40.58 -5.75 -3.60
C LEU A 48 42.07 -5.42 -3.78
N ARG A 49 42.90 -5.54 -2.74
CA ARG A 49 44.37 -5.36 -2.84
C ARG A 49 45.03 -6.43 -3.67
N ILE A 50 44.62 -7.68 -3.49
CA ILE A 50 45.13 -8.84 -4.23
C ILE A 50 44.81 -8.67 -5.72
N LEU A 51 43.55 -8.40 -6.06
CA LEU A 51 43.13 -8.18 -7.45
C LEU A 51 43.81 -6.96 -8.07
N ALA A 52 44.10 -5.91 -7.29
CA ALA A 52 44.78 -4.72 -7.78
C ALA A 52 46.29 -4.92 -8.04
N GLY A 53 46.80 -6.14 -7.85
CA GLY A 53 48.23 -6.46 -7.96
C GLY A 53 49.09 -5.79 -6.88
N LYS A 54 48.47 -5.26 -5.81
CA LYS A 54 49.15 -4.62 -4.68
C LYS A 54 49.36 -5.63 -3.55
N GLN A 55 49.86 -6.83 -3.85
CA GLN A 55 50.45 -7.64 -2.79
C GLN A 55 51.66 -6.91 -2.24
N GLN A 56 51.74 -6.85 -0.90
CA GLN A 56 52.80 -6.17 -0.18
C GLN A 56 54.17 -6.68 -0.65
N LYS A 57 54.81 -5.96 -1.59
CA LYS A 57 56.27 -6.00 -1.71
C LYS A 57 56.79 -5.58 -0.34
N GLY A 58 57.51 -6.49 0.30
CA GLY A 58 57.87 -6.44 1.71
C GLY A 58 58.23 -5.03 2.17
N LYS A 59 57.71 -4.64 3.32
CA LYS A 59 58.15 -3.43 4.03
C LYS A 59 59.64 -3.56 4.34
N THR A 60 60.50 -3.16 3.41
CA THR A 60 61.80 -2.60 3.74
C THR A 60 61.52 -1.32 4.52
N LYS A 61 61.58 -1.44 5.85
CA LYS A 61 61.69 -0.31 6.77
C LYS A 61 62.90 0.54 6.37
N LYS A 62 62.68 1.58 5.57
CA LYS A 62 63.54 2.77 5.59
C LYS A 62 62.80 3.98 5.03
N ASP A 63 62.71 4.99 5.89
CA ASP A 63 62.58 6.42 5.59
C ASP A 63 61.26 6.94 5.01
N ARG A 64 60.35 7.33 5.92
CA ARG A 64 59.74 8.67 5.91
C ARG A 64 59.03 9.00 7.23
N LYS A 65 59.80 9.53 8.19
CA LYS A 65 59.28 10.45 9.22
C LYS A 65 59.22 11.83 8.56
N TYR A 66 58.03 12.33 8.21
CA TYR A 66 57.78 13.78 8.11
C TYR A 66 56.26 14.06 8.16
N ASN A 67 55.87 14.77 9.22
CA ASN A 67 54.73 15.67 9.42
C ASN A 67 53.28 15.25 9.07
N GLY A 68 52.45 15.30 10.13
CA GLY A 68 51.22 16.11 10.17
C GLY A 68 50.00 15.57 9.43
N HIS A 69 49.01 15.07 10.19
CA HIS A 69 47.64 14.82 9.74
C HIS A 69 47.50 13.94 8.48
N ILE A 70 47.98 12.69 8.55
CA ILE A 70 47.63 11.69 7.53
C ILE A 70 46.22 11.19 7.86
N GLU A 71 45.21 11.91 7.36
CA GLU A 71 44.00 11.20 6.95
C GLU A 71 44.44 10.17 5.92
N SER A 72 44.32 8.89 6.28
CA SER A 72 44.69 7.79 5.40
C SER A 72 43.85 7.88 4.14
N LYS A 73 44.40 8.48 3.07
CA LYS A 73 43.74 8.55 1.76
C LYS A 73 43.24 7.13 1.41
N PRO A 74 41.93 6.96 1.18
CA PRO A 74 41.36 5.65 0.99
C PRO A 74 42.04 4.96 -0.20
N LEU A 75 42.36 3.68 -0.05
CA LEU A 75 43.06 2.93 -1.07
C LEU A 75 42.26 2.98 -2.37
N THR A 76 42.86 3.48 -3.46
CA THR A 76 42.21 3.52 -4.76
C THR A 76 42.67 2.38 -5.66
N ILE A 77 41.76 1.91 -6.50
CA ILE A 77 41.90 0.75 -7.38
C ILE A 77 41.37 1.11 -8.78
N PRO A 78 41.96 0.56 -9.86
CA PRO A 78 41.40 0.73 -11.21
C PRO A 78 39.95 0.24 -11.29
N LYS A 79 39.09 0.96 -12.01
CA LYS A 79 37.68 0.60 -12.16
C LYS A 79 37.45 -0.66 -13.01
N ASP A 80 38.35 -0.94 -13.94
CA ASP A 80 38.35 -2.09 -14.86
C ASP A 80 38.87 -3.40 -14.25
N ILE A 81 39.06 -3.43 -12.92
CA ILE A 81 39.53 -4.61 -12.21
C ILE A 81 38.59 -5.79 -12.39
N ASP A 82 39.14 -7.01 -12.52
CA ASP A 82 38.34 -8.22 -12.70
C ASP A 82 37.71 -8.69 -11.38
N LEU A 83 36.72 -7.92 -10.91
CA LEU A 83 35.97 -8.19 -9.70
C LEU A 83 34.70 -8.99 -10.02
N HIS A 84 34.59 -10.19 -9.44
CA HIS A 84 33.35 -10.95 -9.38
C HIS A 84 32.82 -10.93 -7.94
N LEU A 85 31.61 -10.42 -7.75
CA LEU A 85 31.00 -10.35 -6.42
C LEU A 85 30.47 -11.73 -6.02
N GLU A 86 30.77 -12.15 -4.80
CA GLU A 86 30.20 -13.38 -4.25
C GLU A 86 28.74 -13.17 -3.83
N THR A 87 27.89 -14.17 -4.11
CA THR A 87 26.48 -14.15 -3.70
C THR A 87 26.27 -14.94 -2.43
N LYS A 88 25.51 -14.38 -1.48
CA LYS A 88 25.04 -15.06 -0.27
C LYS A 88 23.52 -15.02 -0.18
N SER A 89 22.92 -16.05 0.42
CA SER A 89 21.50 -16.03 0.77
C SER A 89 21.25 -15.05 1.92
N VAL A 90 20.14 -14.33 1.88
CA VAL A 90 19.73 -13.44 2.97
C VAL A 90 19.39 -14.28 4.21
N THR A 91 20.11 -14.07 5.31
CA THR A 91 19.86 -14.73 6.60
C THR A 91 19.16 -13.80 7.60
N GLU A 92 18.54 -14.37 8.64
CA GLU A 92 17.84 -13.57 9.65
C GLU A 92 18.77 -12.59 10.37
N VAL A 93 20.03 -12.97 10.62
CA VAL A 93 21.01 -12.11 11.29
C VAL A 93 21.33 -10.89 10.43
N ASP A 94 21.44 -11.07 9.11
CA ASP A 94 21.72 -9.98 8.19
C ASP A 94 20.57 -8.96 8.15
N THR A 95 19.32 -9.43 8.31
CA THR A 95 18.16 -8.56 8.24
C THR A 95 18.06 -7.55 9.37
N LEU A 96 18.66 -7.84 10.54
CA LEU A 96 18.66 -6.94 11.70
C LEU A 96 19.43 -5.64 11.43
N ALA A 97 20.39 -5.67 10.51
CA ALA A 97 21.19 -4.51 10.15
C ALA A 97 20.55 -3.67 9.03
N LEU A 98 19.44 -4.14 8.42
CA LEU A 98 18.79 -3.46 7.31
C LEU A 98 18.03 -2.21 7.78
N HIS A 99 18.09 -1.16 6.98
CA HIS A 99 17.38 0.09 7.26
C HIS A 99 15.87 -0.11 7.12
N TYR A 100 15.08 0.37 8.08
CA TYR A 100 13.62 0.15 8.16
C TYR A 100 13.15 -1.31 8.33
N PHE A 101 14.01 -2.22 8.80
CA PHE A 101 13.59 -3.60 9.06
C PHE A 101 12.43 -3.71 10.07
N PRO A 102 12.43 -3.01 11.23
CA PRO A 102 11.31 -3.08 12.17
C PRO A 102 9.99 -2.62 11.56
N GLU A 103 10.01 -1.55 10.76
CA GLU A 103 8.83 -0.99 10.09
C GLU A 103 8.31 -1.93 9.00
N TYR A 104 9.22 -2.56 8.24
CA TYR A 104 8.88 -3.59 7.26
C TYR A 104 8.22 -4.80 7.93
N GLN A 105 8.86 -5.33 8.98
CA GLN A 105 8.35 -6.47 9.72
C GLN A 105 6.97 -6.18 10.29
N TRP A 106 6.82 -5.04 10.96
CA TRP A 106 5.56 -4.61 11.54
C TRP A 106 4.46 -4.46 10.49
N LEU A 107 4.72 -3.76 9.37
CA LEU A 107 3.70 -3.52 8.35
C LEU A 107 3.19 -4.84 7.76
N VAL A 108 4.07 -5.75 7.37
CA VAL A 108 3.69 -7.03 6.77
C VAL A 108 2.95 -7.91 7.77
N ASP A 109 3.51 -8.12 8.96
CA ASP A 109 2.92 -9.04 9.93
C ASP A 109 1.58 -8.51 10.47
N PHE A 110 1.46 -7.19 10.72
CA PHE A 110 0.19 -6.57 11.13
C PHE A 110 -0.86 -6.64 10.00
N THR A 111 -0.45 -6.46 8.75
CA THR A 111 -1.36 -6.63 7.59
C THR A 111 -1.92 -8.05 7.52
N VAL A 112 -1.08 -9.07 7.72
CA VAL A 112 -1.52 -10.47 7.72
C VAL A 112 -2.49 -10.72 8.87
N ALA A 113 -2.14 -10.28 10.08
CA ALA A 113 -3.01 -10.40 11.25
C ALA A 113 -4.37 -9.72 11.03
N ALA A 114 -4.38 -8.48 10.52
CA ALA A 114 -5.58 -7.73 10.21
C ALA A 114 -6.43 -8.40 9.12
N THR A 115 -5.79 -8.94 8.08
CA THR A 115 -6.47 -9.68 7.00
C THR A 115 -7.12 -10.95 7.55
N VAL A 116 -6.43 -11.70 8.42
CA VAL A 116 -7.00 -12.89 9.07
C VAL A 116 -8.17 -12.51 9.98
N VAL A 117 -8.03 -11.47 10.81
CA VAL A 117 -9.14 -10.96 11.66
C VAL A 117 -10.33 -10.58 10.80
N TYR A 118 -10.11 -9.90 9.67
CA TYR A 118 -11.16 -9.55 8.72
C TYR A 118 -11.83 -10.79 8.16
N LEU A 119 -11.08 -11.77 7.67
CA LEU A 119 -11.63 -13.00 7.09
C LEU A 119 -12.43 -13.81 8.12
N VAL A 120 -11.91 -13.99 9.33
CA VAL A 120 -12.63 -14.70 10.42
C VAL A 120 -13.91 -13.96 10.79
N THR A 121 -13.85 -12.63 10.88
CA THR A 121 -15.02 -11.81 11.20
C THR A 121 -16.05 -11.87 10.07
N GLU A 122 -15.61 -11.88 8.81
CA GLU A 122 -16.46 -12.01 7.64
C GLU A 122 -17.17 -13.37 7.63
N VAL A 123 -16.46 -14.46 7.92
CA VAL A 123 -17.06 -15.80 8.09
C VAL A 123 -18.08 -15.80 9.23
N TYR A 124 -17.79 -15.16 10.36
CA TYR A 124 -18.72 -15.02 11.48
C TYR A 124 -20.00 -14.26 11.09
N TYR A 125 -19.89 -13.15 10.35
CA TYR A 125 -21.06 -12.37 9.91
C TYR A 125 -21.94 -13.18 8.94
N ASN A 126 -21.32 -13.98 8.07
CA ASN A 126 -22.05 -14.82 7.14
C ASN A 126 -22.88 -15.90 7.86
N PHE A 127 -22.37 -16.49 8.93
CA PHE A 127 -23.10 -17.54 9.67
C PHE A 127 -24.09 -17.00 10.69
N MET A 128 -23.72 -15.97 11.46
CA MET A 128 -24.49 -15.54 12.64
C MET A 128 -25.42 -14.34 12.35
N LYS A 129 -25.23 -13.64 11.22
CA LYS A 129 -25.99 -12.44 10.82
C LYS A 129 -26.29 -11.46 11.97
N PRO A 130 -25.28 -11.02 12.75
CA PRO A 130 -25.51 -10.10 13.85
C PRO A 130 -25.95 -8.73 13.34
N THR A 131 -27.15 -8.27 13.71
CA THR A 131 -27.77 -7.03 13.18
C THR A 131 -27.34 -5.75 13.90
N GLN A 132 -26.77 -5.85 15.11
CA GLN A 132 -26.43 -4.68 15.94
C GLN A 132 -24.94 -4.57 16.34
N GLU A 133 -24.06 -5.45 15.88
CA GLU A 133 -22.64 -5.44 16.28
C GLU A 133 -21.78 -4.55 15.37
N MET A 134 -20.98 -3.66 15.98
CA MET A 134 -20.01 -2.84 15.25
C MET A 134 -18.84 -3.69 14.79
N ASN A 135 -18.59 -3.75 13.48
CA ASN A 135 -17.54 -4.62 12.94
C ASN A 135 -16.11 -4.16 13.32
N ILE A 136 -15.53 -4.75 14.37
CA ILE A 136 -14.18 -4.41 14.87
C ILE A 136 -13.10 -4.66 13.81
N SER A 137 -13.29 -5.60 12.87
CA SER A 137 -12.28 -5.85 11.84
C SER A 137 -12.03 -4.64 10.94
N LEU A 138 -13.01 -3.74 10.81
CA LEU A 138 -12.85 -2.47 10.10
C LEU A 138 -11.82 -1.56 10.76
N VAL A 139 -11.75 -1.57 12.09
CA VAL A 139 -10.74 -0.82 12.85
C VAL A 139 -9.34 -1.34 12.51
N TRP A 140 -9.18 -2.66 12.45
CA TRP A 140 -7.91 -3.28 12.03
C TRP A 140 -7.53 -2.86 10.61
N CYS A 141 -8.48 -2.85 9.67
CA CYS A 141 -8.21 -2.40 8.31
C CYS A 141 -7.81 -0.92 8.24
N LEU A 142 -8.46 -0.05 9.02
CA LEU A 142 -8.10 1.37 9.10
C LEU A 142 -6.73 1.59 9.76
N LEU A 143 -6.37 0.78 10.76
CA LEU A 143 -5.03 0.79 11.36
C LEU A 143 -3.95 0.38 10.35
N VAL A 144 -4.21 -0.65 9.53
CA VAL A 144 -3.30 -1.06 8.45
C VAL A 144 -3.07 0.10 7.48
N LEU A 145 -4.14 0.76 7.01
CA LEU A 145 -4.03 1.92 6.12
C LEU A 145 -3.24 3.06 6.77
N SER A 146 -3.47 3.32 8.06
CA SER A 146 -2.74 4.35 8.80
C SER A 146 -1.25 4.03 8.91
N PHE A 147 -0.90 2.76 9.17
CA PHE A 147 0.50 2.33 9.20
C PHE A 147 1.15 2.39 7.81
N ALA A 148 0.43 2.02 6.75
CA ALA A 148 0.95 2.12 5.38
C ALA A 148 1.25 3.59 5.01
N ILE A 149 0.32 4.52 5.29
CA ILE A 149 0.53 5.95 5.06
C ILE A 149 1.67 6.48 5.92
N LYS A 150 1.74 6.12 7.20
CA LYS A 150 2.85 6.51 8.09
C LYS A 150 4.20 6.07 7.53
N VAL A 151 4.31 4.81 7.08
CA VAL A 151 5.55 4.28 6.52
C VAL A 151 5.92 5.00 5.23
N LEU A 152 4.97 5.20 4.31
CA LEU A 152 5.22 5.95 3.08
C LEU A 152 5.64 7.40 3.35
N PHE A 153 5.02 8.06 4.32
CA PHE A 153 5.44 9.38 4.78
C PHE A 153 6.87 9.34 5.33
N SER A 154 7.19 8.39 6.21
CA SER A 154 8.55 8.25 6.76
C SER A 154 9.59 8.06 5.66
N LEU A 155 9.32 7.17 4.70
CA LEU A 155 10.20 6.96 3.54
C LEU A 155 10.34 8.24 2.72
N THR A 156 9.25 8.94 2.44
CA THR A 156 9.29 10.22 1.72
C THR A 156 10.14 11.25 2.47
N THR A 157 9.96 11.40 3.79
CA THR A 157 10.78 12.32 4.59
C THR A 157 12.26 11.95 4.60
N HIS A 158 12.60 10.66 4.49
CA HIS A 158 13.98 10.21 4.36
C HIS A 158 14.58 10.69 3.03
N TYR A 159 13.90 10.52 1.90
CA TYR A 159 14.32 11.08 0.60
C TYR A 159 14.44 12.60 0.64
N PHE A 160 13.58 13.27 1.42
CA PHE A 160 13.67 14.72 1.61
C PHE A 160 14.85 15.18 2.47
N LYS A 161 15.54 14.27 3.17
CA LYS A 161 16.74 14.62 3.95
C LYS A 161 18.03 14.42 3.18
N VAL A 162 18.02 13.65 2.09
CA VAL A 162 19.20 13.43 1.23
C VAL A 162 19.67 14.78 0.68
N GLU A 163 20.99 15.04 0.73
CA GLU A 163 21.59 16.34 0.37
C GLU A 163 21.33 16.74 -1.09
N ASP A 164 21.17 15.76 -1.97
CA ASP A 164 20.83 15.97 -3.36
C ASP A 164 19.36 16.43 -3.51
N GLY A 165 19.17 17.72 -3.80
CA GLY A 165 17.85 18.33 -3.95
C GLY A 165 16.97 17.76 -5.07
N GLY A 166 17.51 16.88 -5.93
CA GLY A 166 16.79 16.27 -7.04
C GLY A 166 15.63 15.38 -6.61
N GLU A 167 15.77 14.58 -5.56
CA GLU A 167 14.67 13.71 -5.09
C GLU A 167 13.52 14.53 -4.51
N ARG A 168 13.85 15.61 -3.79
CA ARG A 168 12.89 16.57 -3.22
C ARG A 168 12.08 17.22 -4.34
N SER A 169 12.75 17.72 -5.37
CA SER A 169 12.08 18.40 -6.48
C SER A 169 11.16 17.45 -7.23
N VAL A 170 11.60 16.22 -7.53
CA VAL A 170 10.76 15.19 -8.18
C VAL A 170 9.50 14.93 -7.37
N CYS A 171 9.61 14.69 -6.05
CA CYS A 171 8.43 14.42 -5.23
C CYS A 171 7.45 15.60 -5.18
N VAL A 172 7.95 16.84 -5.08
CA VAL A 172 7.10 18.05 -5.09
C VAL A 172 6.41 18.21 -6.45
N THR A 173 7.14 18.04 -7.55
CA THR A 173 6.58 18.11 -8.91
C THR A 173 5.48 17.07 -9.11
N PHE A 174 5.68 15.83 -8.67
CA PHE A 174 4.64 14.81 -8.75
C PHE A 174 3.44 15.12 -7.84
N GLY A 175 3.65 15.74 -6.67
CA GLY A 175 2.56 16.23 -5.82
C GLY A 175 1.66 17.23 -6.55
N PHE A 176 2.25 18.21 -7.25
CA PHE A 176 1.49 19.16 -8.08
C PHE A 176 0.82 18.47 -9.28
N PHE A 177 1.54 17.57 -9.97
CA PHE A 177 0.97 16.79 -11.07
C PHE A 177 -0.27 16.00 -10.61
N PHE A 178 -0.19 15.33 -9.46
CA PHE A 178 -1.30 14.58 -8.91
C PHE A 178 -2.43 15.46 -8.41
N PHE A 179 -2.14 16.67 -7.90
CA PHE A 179 -3.18 17.64 -7.58
C PHE A 179 -4.00 18.04 -8.82
N VAL A 180 -3.32 18.40 -9.92
CA VAL A 180 -3.99 18.76 -11.18
C VAL A 180 -4.75 17.57 -11.75
N LYS A 181 -4.14 16.38 -11.75
CA LYS A 181 -4.80 15.14 -12.17
C LYS A 181 -6.05 14.84 -11.33
N ALA A 182 -6.00 15.04 -10.02
CA ALA A 182 -7.13 14.82 -9.13
C ALA A 182 -8.27 15.80 -9.45
N MET A 183 -7.96 17.08 -9.63
CA MET A 183 -8.94 18.08 -10.02
C MET A 183 -9.61 17.74 -11.36
N ALA A 184 -8.83 17.33 -12.37
CA ALA A 184 -9.38 16.91 -13.66
C ALA A 184 -10.33 15.71 -13.51
N VAL A 185 -9.91 14.67 -12.77
CA VAL A 185 -10.73 13.47 -12.54
C VAL A 185 -12.00 13.77 -11.76
N LEU A 186 -11.94 14.62 -10.72
CA LEU A 186 -13.09 14.97 -9.90
C LEU A 186 -14.13 15.84 -10.62
N ILE A 187 -13.77 16.44 -11.76
CA ILE A 187 -14.70 17.17 -12.65
C ILE A 187 -15.40 16.22 -13.64
N VAL A 188 -14.81 15.05 -13.94
CA VAL A 188 -15.42 14.06 -14.84
C VAL A 188 -16.73 13.55 -14.26
N THR A 189 -17.75 13.43 -15.12
CA THR A 189 -19.09 12.99 -14.72
C THR A 189 -19.14 11.50 -14.41
N GLU A 190 -20.07 11.09 -13.54
CA GLU A 190 -20.27 9.69 -13.13
C GLU A 190 -20.73 8.76 -14.28
N ASN A 191 -21.07 9.34 -15.43
CA ASN A 191 -21.38 8.59 -16.65
C ASN A 191 -20.14 7.93 -17.26
N TYR A 192 -18.95 8.51 -17.07
CA TYR A 192 -17.69 7.95 -17.57
C TYR A 192 -16.94 7.20 -16.48
N LEU A 193 -16.85 7.79 -15.27
CA LEU A 193 -16.14 7.21 -14.14
C LEU A 193 -17.13 6.91 -13.00
N GLU A 194 -17.43 5.63 -12.81
CA GLU A 194 -18.47 5.21 -11.88
C GLU A 194 -17.94 5.10 -10.44
N PHE A 195 -17.70 6.24 -9.81
CA PHE A 195 -17.33 6.25 -8.39
C PHE A 195 -18.55 6.25 -7.48
N GLY A 196 -19.63 6.96 -7.85
CA GLY A 196 -20.76 7.24 -6.97
C GLY A 196 -20.42 8.28 -5.89
N LEU A 197 -19.42 9.14 -6.15
CA LEU A 197 -18.92 10.14 -5.22
C LEU A 197 -19.88 11.33 -5.08
N GLU A 198 -20.48 11.80 -6.16
CA GLU A 198 -21.45 12.90 -6.11
C GLU A 198 -22.73 12.45 -5.43
N THR A 199 -23.24 11.27 -5.80
CA THR A 199 -24.44 10.67 -5.20
C THR A 199 -24.22 10.40 -3.70
N GLY A 200 -23.04 9.90 -3.34
CA GLY A 200 -22.65 9.69 -1.94
C GLY A 200 -22.54 11.00 -1.15
N PHE A 201 -21.95 12.04 -1.75
CA PHE A 201 -21.82 13.35 -1.10
C PHE A 201 -23.16 14.06 -0.94
N THR A 202 -24.06 14.01 -1.92
CA THR A 202 -25.40 14.61 -1.78
C THR A 202 -26.16 13.93 -0.66
N ASN A 203 -26.12 12.59 -0.60
CA ASN A 203 -26.77 11.86 0.47
C ASN A 203 -26.19 12.20 1.86
N PHE A 204 -24.86 12.32 1.97
CA PHE A 204 -24.22 12.78 3.20
C PHE A 204 -24.63 14.21 3.58
N SER A 205 -24.63 15.13 2.61
CA SER A 205 -25.01 16.52 2.85
C SER A 205 -26.45 16.62 3.34
N ASP A 206 -27.38 15.89 2.72
CA ASP A 206 -28.79 15.88 3.11
C ASP A 206 -28.96 15.27 4.51
N SER A 207 -28.29 14.15 4.81
CA SER A 207 -28.32 13.54 6.14
C SER A 207 -27.67 14.44 7.21
N ALA A 208 -26.59 15.15 6.88
CA ALA A 208 -25.94 16.09 7.79
C ALA A 208 -26.82 17.31 8.07
N MET A 209 -27.53 17.82 7.05
CA MET A 209 -28.51 18.90 7.23
C MET A 209 -29.65 18.47 8.14
N GLN A 210 -30.25 17.30 7.92
CA GLN A 210 -31.30 16.78 8.80
C GLN A 210 -30.81 16.59 10.24
N PHE A 211 -29.54 16.22 10.43
CA PHE A 211 -28.96 16.12 11.77
C PHE A 211 -28.78 17.50 12.42
N LEU A 212 -28.28 18.50 11.68
CA LEU A 212 -28.11 19.87 12.16
C LEU A 212 -29.44 20.53 12.51
N GLU A 213 -30.47 20.34 11.68
CA GLU A 213 -31.84 20.80 11.95
C GLU A 213 -32.36 20.20 13.26
N LYS A 214 -32.14 18.90 13.50
CA LYS A 214 -32.50 18.25 14.77
C LYS A 214 -31.74 18.79 15.99
N GLN A 215 -30.54 19.34 15.79
CA GLN A 215 -29.76 20.00 16.84
C GLN A 215 -30.09 21.50 17.00
N GLY A 216 -31.06 22.02 16.24
CA GLY A 216 -31.47 23.43 16.30
C GLY A 216 -30.49 24.41 15.64
N LEU A 217 -29.55 23.92 14.83
CA LEU A 217 -28.61 24.75 14.08
C LEU A 217 -29.12 24.90 12.63
N GLU A 218 -29.95 25.91 12.38
CA GLU A 218 -30.31 26.32 11.01
C GLU A 218 -29.07 26.92 10.33
N SER A 219 -28.26 26.07 9.69
CA SER A 219 -27.13 26.52 8.89
C SER A 219 -27.30 26.10 7.43
N GLN A 220 -26.99 27.04 6.54
CA GLN A 220 -26.86 26.79 5.10
C GLN A 220 -25.95 25.58 4.84
N SER A 221 -26.29 24.81 3.80
CA SER A 221 -25.64 23.55 3.39
C SER A 221 -24.19 23.40 3.89
N PRO A 222 -23.89 22.39 4.74
CA PRO A 222 -22.72 22.41 5.62
C PRO A 222 -21.37 22.46 4.89
N VAL A 223 -21.29 22.01 3.63
CA VAL A 223 -20.10 22.11 2.78
C VAL A 223 -20.52 22.17 1.31
N SER A 224 -19.96 23.08 0.50
CA SER A 224 -20.21 23.09 -0.94
C SER A 224 -19.59 21.87 -1.63
N LYS A 225 -20.23 21.34 -2.69
CA LYS A 225 -19.68 20.24 -3.52
C LYS A 225 -18.27 20.55 -4.01
N LEU A 226 -18.00 21.79 -4.38
CA LEU A 226 -16.69 22.24 -4.85
C LEU A 226 -15.64 22.18 -3.73
N THR A 227 -16.00 22.65 -2.54
CA THR A 227 -15.12 22.61 -1.35
C THR A 227 -14.75 21.17 -1.00
N PHE A 228 -15.72 20.25 -1.02
CA PHE A 228 -15.46 18.81 -0.80
C PHE A 228 -14.48 18.25 -1.83
N LYS A 229 -14.71 18.48 -3.13
CA LYS A 229 -13.82 18.04 -4.21
C LYS A 229 -12.42 18.64 -4.07
N PHE A 230 -12.30 19.90 -3.66
CA PHE A 230 -11.01 20.56 -3.47
C PHE A 230 -10.18 19.93 -2.35
N PHE A 231 -10.78 19.68 -1.17
CA PHE A 231 -10.08 19.00 -0.07
C PHE A 231 -9.71 17.55 -0.43
N LEU A 232 -10.59 16.86 -1.15
CA LEU A 232 -10.31 15.53 -1.66
C LEU A 232 -9.14 15.54 -2.65
N ALA A 233 -9.04 16.56 -3.52
CA ALA A 233 -7.91 16.73 -4.43
C ALA A 233 -6.58 16.97 -3.70
N ILE A 234 -6.60 17.75 -2.60
CA ILE A 234 -5.43 17.95 -1.74
C ILE A 234 -4.99 16.61 -1.12
N PHE A 235 -5.93 15.84 -0.57
CA PHE A 235 -5.64 14.52 -0.01
C PHE A 235 -5.07 13.56 -1.07
N CYS A 236 -5.63 13.59 -2.27
CA CYS A 236 -5.15 12.84 -3.43
C CYS A 236 -3.73 13.22 -3.86
N SER A 237 -3.40 14.51 -3.82
CA SER A 237 -2.07 15.02 -4.09
C SER A 237 -1.03 14.45 -3.11
N PHE A 238 -1.33 14.42 -1.80
CA PHE A 238 -0.45 13.82 -0.81
C PHE A 238 -0.25 12.31 -1.03
N ILE A 239 -1.32 11.56 -1.26
CA ILE A 239 -1.20 10.12 -1.57
C ILE A 239 -0.36 9.91 -2.84
N GLY A 240 -0.61 10.71 -3.88
CA GLY A 240 0.15 10.64 -5.13
C GLY A 240 1.63 10.94 -4.94
N ALA A 241 1.96 11.96 -4.15
CA ALA A 241 3.34 12.30 -3.79
C ALA A 241 4.03 11.13 -3.07
N PHE A 242 3.37 10.55 -2.06
CA PHE A 242 3.89 9.40 -1.31
C PHE A 242 4.08 8.13 -2.17
N LEU A 243 3.27 7.96 -3.22
CA LEU A 243 3.36 6.85 -4.16
C LEU A 243 4.32 7.11 -5.35
N THR A 244 4.99 8.26 -5.38
CA THR A 244 5.91 8.63 -6.46
C THR A 244 7.12 7.71 -6.50
N PHE A 245 7.91 7.66 -5.41
CA PHE A 245 9.08 6.79 -5.33
C PHE A 245 8.74 5.30 -5.46
N PRO A 246 7.69 4.78 -4.78
CA PRO A 246 7.21 3.42 -5.02
C PRO A 246 6.97 3.09 -6.50
N GLY A 247 6.28 3.96 -7.24
CA GLY A 247 5.97 3.70 -8.64
C GLY A 247 7.18 3.79 -9.56
N LEU A 248 8.05 4.80 -9.38
CA LEU A 248 9.29 4.92 -10.15
C LEU A 248 10.18 3.69 -9.95
N ARG A 249 10.33 3.26 -8.68
CA ARG A 249 11.16 2.11 -8.33
C ARG A 249 10.59 0.79 -8.86
N LEU A 250 9.27 0.63 -8.83
CA LEU A 250 8.59 -0.51 -9.42
C LEU A 250 8.93 -0.66 -10.91
N ALA A 251 8.98 0.44 -11.66
CA ALA A 251 9.33 0.40 -13.08
C ALA A 251 10.76 -0.11 -13.31
N GLN A 252 11.72 0.37 -12.51
CA GLN A 252 13.09 -0.13 -12.55
C GLN A 252 13.15 -1.63 -12.24
N MET A 253 12.54 -2.04 -11.14
CA MET A 253 12.53 -3.44 -10.72
C MET A 253 11.86 -4.35 -11.76
N HIS A 254 10.83 -3.86 -12.45
CA HIS A 254 10.16 -4.59 -13.51
C HIS A 254 11.09 -4.84 -14.72
N LEU A 255 11.77 -3.79 -15.21
CA LEU A 255 12.73 -3.91 -16.31
C LEU A 255 13.89 -4.84 -15.96
N ASP A 256 14.44 -4.69 -14.75
CA ASP A 256 15.53 -5.54 -14.29
C ASP A 256 15.06 -6.99 -14.10
N ALA A 257 13.84 -7.22 -13.60
CA ALA A 257 13.27 -8.57 -13.47
C ALA A 257 13.00 -9.24 -14.82
N LEU A 258 12.56 -8.48 -15.82
CA LEU A 258 12.35 -9.00 -17.18
C LEU A 258 13.65 -9.47 -17.81
N ASN A 259 14.75 -8.74 -17.62
CA ASN A 259 16.06 -9.11 -18.15
C ASN A 259 16.62 -10.41 -17.52
N LEU A 260 16.19 -10.73 -16.29
CA LEU A 260 16.58 -11.94 -15.56
C LEU A 260 15.67 -13.12 -15.85
N ALA A 261 14.43 -12.88 -16.28
CA ALA A 261 13.45 -13.92 -16.53
C ALA A 261 13.72 -14.62 -17.87
N THR A 262 14.08 -15.90 -17.82
CA THR A 262 14.30 -16.74 -19.01
C THR A 262 13.00 -17.39 -19.51
N GLU A 263 12.09 -17.73 -18.60
CA GLU A 263 10.86 -18.43 -18.91
C GLU A 263 9.75 -17.47 -19.38
N LYS A 264 9.09 -17.81 -20.49
CA LYS A 264 7.98 -17.01 -21.06
C LYS A 264 6.83 -16.80 -20.09
N ILE A 265 6.48 -17.82 -19.29
CA ILE A 265 5.39 -17.73 -18.29
C ILE A 265 5.74 -16.69 -17.22
N THR A 266 6.98 -16.68 -16.75
CA THR A 266 7.43 -15.69 -15.76
C THR A 266 7.43 -14.28 -16.37
N GLN A 267 7.86 -14.12 -17.62
CA GLN A 267 7.78 -12.84 -18.33
C GLN A 267 6.33 -12.34 -18.49
N THR A 268 5.39 -13.20 -18.88
CA THR A 268 3.97 -12.81 -19.00
C THR A 268 3.37 -12.43 -17.66
N LEU A 269 3.66 -13.19 -16.59
CA LEU A 269 3.23 -12.84 -15.23
C LEU A 269 3.81 -11.51 -14.76
N LEU A 270 5.07 -11.21 -15.08
CA LEU A 270 5.70 -9.92 -14.78
C LEU A 270 5.02 -8.76 -15.54
N HIS A 271 4.65 -8.95 -16.80
CA HIS A 271 3.89 -7.94 -17.55
C HIS A 271 2.49 -7.72 -16.98
N ILE A 272 1.77 -8.79 -16.63
CA ILE A 272 0.45 -8.69 -15.99
C ILE A 272 0.58 -7.99 -14.64
N ASN A 273 1.64 -8.28 -13.87
CA ASN A 273 1.92 -7.61 -12.60
C ASN A 273 2.14 -6.10 -12.75
N PHE A 274 2.93 -5.71 -13.76
CA PHE A 274 3.20 -4.31 -14.07
C PHE A 274 1.93 -3.58 -14.50
N LEU A 275 1.11 -4.20 -15.37
CA LEU A 275 -0.16 -3.66 -15.87
C LEU A 275 -1.33 -3.78 -14.90
N ALA A 276 -1.18 -4.49 -13.78
CA ALA A 276 -2.26 -4.68 -12.81
C ALA A 276 -2.94 -3.37 -12.34
N PRO A 277 -2.23 -2.27 -12.05
CA PRO A 277 -2.89 -1.02 -11.66
C PRO A 277 -3.71 -0.42 -12.81
N LEU A 278 -3.31 -0.63 -14.07
CA LEU A 278 -4.10 -0.23 -15.23
C LEU A 278 -5.40 -1.04 -15.29
N PHE A 279 -5.33 -2.36 -15.15
CA PHE A 279 -6.53 -3.19 -15.13
C PHE A 279 -7.49 -2.76 -14.03
N MET A 280 -6.98 -2.47 -12.83
CA MET A 280 -7.79 -1.93 -11.73
C MET A 280 -8.45 -0.60 -12.13
N VAL A 281 -7.72 0.35 -12.71
CA VAL A 281 -8.25 1.65 -13.14
C VAL A 281 -9.38 1.50 -14.17
N LEU A 282 -9.22 0.58 -15.13
CA LEU A 282 -10.20 0.36 -16.20
C LEU A 282 -11.54 -0.18 -15.68
N LEU A 283 -11.56 -0.90 -14.56
CA LEU A 283 -12.80 -1.45 -13.98
C LEU A 283 -13.83 -0.39 -13.57
N TRP A 284 -13.41 0.86 -13.35
CA TRP A 284 -14.30 1.99 -13.03
C TRP A 284 -14.63 2.86 -14.24
N VAL A 285 -14.02 2.60 -15.40
CA VAL A 285 -14.35 3.29 -16.65
C VAL A 285 -15.56 2.60 -17.27
N LYS A 286 -16.74 3.19 -17.06
CA LYS A 286 -18.04 2.69 -17.52
C LYS A 286 -18.06 2.27 -19.00
N PRO A 287 -17.67 3.13 -19.95
CA PRO A 287 -17.78 2.79 -21.38
C PRO A 287 -16.85 1.65 -21.81
N ILE A 288 -15.76 1.41 -21.07
CA ILE A 288 -14.80 0.35 -21.41
C ILE A 288 -15.24 -0.99 -20.83
N THR A 289 -15.73 -0.99 -19.59
CA THR A 289 -15.93 -2.23 -18.85
C THR A 289 -17.40 -2.52 -18.61
N LYS A 290 -18.11 -1.64 -17.90
CA LYS A 290 -19.49 -1.90 -17.46
C LYS A 290 -20.46 -1.91 -18.62
N ASP A 291 -20.39 -0.90 -19.49
CA ASP A 291 -21.31 -0.78 -20.62
C ASP A 291 -21.06 -1.89 -21.65
N TYR A 292 -19.79 -2.26 -21.85
CA TYR A 292 -19.45 -3.37 -22.74
C TYR A 292 -19.96 -4.73 -22.23
N ILE A 293 -19.90 -4.98 -20.91
CA ILE A 293 -20.38 -6.23 -20.31
C ILE A 293 -21.90 -6.25 -20.17
N MET A 294 -22.52 -5.15 -19.73
CA MET A 294 -23.95 -5.09 -19.47
C MET A 294 -24.78 -4.85 -20.74
N ASN A 295 -24.23 -4.14 -21.73
CA ASN A 295 -24.91 -3.84 -23.00
C ASN A 295 -23.93 -4.08 -24.15
N PRO A 296 -23.55 -5.35 -24.45
CA PRO A 296 -22.63 -5.62 -25.54
C PRO A 296 -23.23 -5.07 -26.85
N PRO A 297 -22.48 -4.26 -27.63
CA PRO A 297 -23.00 -3.67 -28.87
C PRO A 297 -23.25 -4.70 -29.99
N LEU A 298 -23.04 -5.98 -29.72
CA LEU A 298 -23.15 -7.10 -30.65
C LEU A 298 -24.53 -7.78 -30.54
N GLY A 299 -25.57 -7.14 -31.06
CA GLY A 299 -26.87 -7.78 -31.29
C GLY A 299 -28.06 -6.84 -31.13
N LYS A 300 -29.18 -7.17 -31.82
CA LYS A 300 -30.45 -6.42 -31.74
C LYS A 300 -31.19 -6.62 -30.41
N GLU A 301 -30.79 -7.60 -29.61
CA GLU A 301 -31.29 -7.83 -28.26
C GLU A 301 -30.08 -7.90 -27.31
N SER A 302 -29.76 -6.77 -26.67
CA SER A 302 -28.71 -6.69 -25.66
C SER A 302 -29.21 -7.34 -24.38
N ILE A 303 -29.04 -8.67 -24.28
CA ILE A 303 -29.25 -9.40 -23.04
C ILE A 303 -28.08 -9.04 -22.11
N PRO A 304 -28.32 -8.44 -20.94
CA PRO A 304 -27.23 -8.11 -20.03
C PRO A 304 -26.55 -9.40 -19.58
N LEU A 305 -25.25 -9.56 -19.89
CA LEU A 305 -24.47 -10.74 -19.49
C LEU A 305 -24.44 -10.93 -17.97
N MET A 306 -24.57 -9.83 -17.22
CA MET A 306 -24.40 -9.85 -15.78
C MET A 306 -25.15 -8.69 -15.11
N THR A 307 -25.64 -8.92 -13.89
CA THR A 307 -26.26 -7.89 -13.07
C THR A 307 -25.22 -6.93 -12.49
N GLU A 308 -25.67 -5.73 -12.09
CA GLU A 308 -24.79 -4.72 -11.48
C GLU A 308 -24.12 -5.23 -10.20
N ALA A 309 -24.85 -5.96 -9.36
CA ALA A 309 -24.31 -6.53 -8.13
C ALA A 309 -23.18 -7.53 -8.41
N THR A 310 -23.37 -8.42 -9.39
CA THR A 310 -22.33 -9.40 -9.75
C THR A 310 -21.11 -8.72 -10.38
N PHE A 311 -21.29 -7.60 -11.10
CA PHE A 311 -20.15 -6.80 -11.60
C PHE A 311 -19.32 -6.18 -10.48
N ASP A 312 -19.97 -5.61 -9.46
CA ASP A 312 -19.26 -5.08 -8.30
C ASP A 312 -18.51 -6.19 -7.55
N THR A 313 -19.11 -7.37 -7.39
CA THR A 313 -18.42 -8.54 -6.81
C THR A 313 -17.21 -8.97 -7.63
N LEU A 314 -17.35 -9.04 -8.97
CA LEU A 314 -16.25 -9.39 -9.88
C LEU A 314 -15.11 -8.38 -9.78
N ARG A 315 -15.43 -7.08 -9.70
CA ARG A 315 -14.45 -6.01 -9.53
C ARG A 315 -13.60 -6.23 -8.27
N LEU A 316 -14.24 -6.53 -7.13
CA LEU A 316 -13.54 -6.78 -5.86
C LEU A 316 -12.62 -8.02 -5.94
N TRP A 317 -13.12 -9.12 -6.52
CA TRP A 317 -12.33 -10.34 -6.70
C TRP A 317 -11.12 -10.12 -7.61
N LEU A 318 -11.29 -9.37 -8.70
CA LEU A 318 -10.20 -9.10 -9.62
C LEU A 318 -9.10 -8.27 -8.94
N ILE A 319 -9.46 -7.29 -8.10
CA ILE A 319 -8.48 -6.50 -7.34
C ILE A 319 -7.72 -7.40 -6.37
N ILE A 320 -8.41 -8.27 -5.62
CA ILE A 320 -7.77 -9.23 -4.71
C ILE A 320 -6.81 -10.15 -5.46
N LEU A 321 -7.23 -10.69 -6.61
CA LEU A 321 -6.40 -11.56 -7.43
C LEU A 321 -5.13 -10.85 -7.93
N LEU A 322 -5.27 -9.60 -8.38
CA LEU A 322 -4.14 -8.79 -8.82
C LEU A 322 -3.20 -8.41 -7.65
N CYS A 323 -3.75 -8.20 -6.45
CA CYS A 323 -2.96 -8.03 -5.23
C CYS A 323 -2.19 -9.31 -4.86
N ALA A 324 -2.83 -10.49 -4.97
CA ALA A 324 -2.18 -11.78 -4.74
C ALA A 324 -1.07 -12.05 -5.75
N LEU A 325 -1.29 -11.74 -7.04
CA LEU A 325 -0.27 -11.80 -8.08
C LEU A 325 0.92 -10.87 -7.75
N ARG A 326 0.66 -9.68 -7.20
CA ARG A 326 1.71 -8.79 -6.69
C ARG A 326 2.53 -9.42 -5.57
N LEU A 327 1.89 -9.99 -4.57
CA LEU A 327 2.62 -10.69 -3.51
C LEU A 327 3.47 -11.84 -4.05
N ALA A 328 2.92 -12.64 -4.97
CA ALA A 328 3.63 -13.76 -5.57
C ALA A 328 4.89 -13.31 -6.34
N MET A 329 4.81 -12.20 -7.08
CA MET A 329 5.93 -11.66 -7.87
C MET A 329 6.90 -10.78 -7.07
N MET A 330 6.62 -10.51 -5.78
CA MET A 330 7.45 -9.65 -4.94
C MET A 330 8.91 -10.13 -4.89
N ARG A 331 9.13 -11.44 -4.73
CA ARG A 331 10.47 -12.02 -4.64
C ARG A 331 11.28 -11.81 -5.92
N SER A 332 10.67 -11.96 -7.09
CA SER A 332 11.33 -11.73 -8.37
C SER A 332 11.78 -10.28 -8.53
N HIS A 333 10.93 -9.32 -8.12
CA HIS A 333 11.29 -7.90 -8.13
C HIS A 333 12.37 -7.55 -7.12
N LEU A 334 12.32 -8.13 -5.91
CA LEU A 334 13.37 -7.93 -4.90
C LEU A 334 14.71 -8.55 -5.32
N GLN A 335 14.70 -9.72 -5.96
CA GLN A 335 15.92 -10.31 -6.51
C GLN A 335 16.51 -9.45 -7.63
N ALA A 336 15.65 -8.91 -8.52
CA ALA A 336 16.09 -7.97 -9.54
C ALA A 336 16.76 -6.73 -8.94
N TYR A 337 16.20 -6.21 -7.85
CA TYR A 337 16.82 -5.12 -7.10
C TYR A 337 18.17 -5.51 -6.49
N LEU A 338 18.29 -6.68 -5.86
CA LEU A 338 19.57 -7.14 -5.30
C LEU A 338 20.64 -7.31 -6.38
N ASN A 339 20.26 -7.70 -7.59
CA ASN A 339 21.14 -7.80 -8.75
C ASN A 339 21.65 -6.44 -9.26
N LEU A 340 21.09 -5.32 -8.79
CA LEU A 340 21.61 -3.99 -9.08
C LEU A 340 23.05 -3.81 -8.60
N ALA A 341 23.46 -4.50 -7.53
CA ALA A 341 24.84 -4.44 -7.03
C ALA A 341 25.85 -4.90 -8.10
N GLN A 342 25.57 -6.03 -8.76
CA GLN A 342 26.41 -6.53 -9.83
C GLN A 342 26.36 -5.60 -11.05
N LYS A 343 25.16 -5.13 -11.43
CA LYS A 343 24.99 -4.17 -12.54
C LYS A 343 25.80 -2.88 -12.33
N CYS A 344 25.85 -2.36 -11.11
CA CYS A 344 26.67 -1.20 -10.77
C CYS A 344 28.17 -1.48 -10.93
N VAL A 345 28.64 -2.67 -10.53
CA VAL A 345 30.04 -3.07 -10.74
C VAL A 345 30.35 -3.23 -12.23
N ASP A 346 29.47 -3.86 -13.00
CA ASP A 346 29.65 -4.05 -14.44
C ASP A 346 29.65 -2.73 -15.22
N GLN A 347 28.84 -1.76 -14.78
CA GLN A 347 28.85 -0.42 -15.36
C GLN A 347 30.12 0.35 -14.98
N MET A 348 30.56 0.23 -13.72
CA MET A 348 31.80 0.83 -13.25
C MET A 348 33.03 0.28 -14.02
N LYS A 349 33.07 -1.02 -14.34
CA LYS A 349 34.13 -1.62 -15.17
C LYS A 349 34.24 -1.01 -16.57
N LYS A 350 33.17 -0.40 -17.10
CA LYS A 350 33.17 0.26 -18.42
C LYS A 350 33.73 1.69 -18.37
N GLU A 351 33.78 2.29 -17.18
CA GLU A 351 34.27 3.66 -16.99
C GLU A 351 35.77 3.65 -16.72
N ALA A 352 36.54 4.41 -17.50
CA ALA A 352 37.95 4.60 -17.20
C ALA A 352 38.13 5.44 -15.92
N GLY A 353 39.02 5.01 -15.03
CA GLY A 353 39.36 5.79 -13.84
C GLY A 353 39.79 4.93 -12.66
N ARG A 354 39.94 5.59 -11.51
CA ARG A 354 40.18 4.93 -10.22
C ARG A 354 39.00 5.20 -9.31
N ILE A 355 38.62 4.20 -8.53
CA ILE A 355 37.61 4.33 -7.47
C ILE A 355 38.26 4.03 -6.12
N SER A 356 37.80 4.68 -5.05
CA SER A 356 38.23 4.28 -3.72
C SER A 356 37.57 2.96 -3.32
N THR A 357 38.31 2.11 -2.62
CA THR A 357 37.82 0.86 -2.02
C THR A 357 36.56 1.09 -1.19
N VAL A 358 36.55 2.17 -0.40
CA VAL A 358 35.42 2.56 0.45
C VAL A 358 34.19 2.93 -0.36
N GLU A 359 34.33 3.67 -1.46
CA GLU A 359 33.20 3.99 -2.34
C GLU A 359 32.65 2.75 -3.03
N LEU A 360 33.52 1.86 -3.51
CA LEU A 360 33.11 0.59 -4.12
C LEU A 360 32.33 -0.28 -3.13
N GLN A 361 32.86 -0.45 -1.91
CA GLN A 361 32.18 -1.19 -0.85
C GLN A 361 30.84 -0.54 -0.48
N LYS A 362 30.80 0.79 -0.32
CA LYS A 362 29.56 1.53 -0.05
C LYS A 362 28.53 1.37 -1.17
N MET A 363 28.96 1.38 -2.43
CA MET A 363 28.08 1.21 -3.59
C MET A 363 27.39 -0.15 -3.57
N VAL A 364 28.15 -1.23 -3.35
CA VAL A 364 27.62 -2.61 -3.27
C VAL A 364 26.77 -2.80 -2.01
N ALA A 365 27.30 -2.39 -0.85
CA ALA A 365 26.63 -2.56 0.44
C ALA A 365 25.30 -1.79 0.52
N ARG A 366 25.23 -0.58 -0.06
CA ARG A 366 24.00 0.24 -0.07
C ARG A 366 22.83 -0.52 -0.67
N VAL A 367 23.04 -1.29 -1.74
CA VAL A 367 21.96 -2.07 -2.37
C VAL A 367 21.33 -3.01 -1.34
N PHE A 368 22.16 -3.75 -0.59
CA PHE A 368 21.68 -4.66 0.45
C PHE A 368 21.02 -3.92 1.61
N TYR A 369 21.67 -2.92 2.21
CA TYR A 369 21.14 -2.20 3.38
C TYR A 369 19.80 -1.48 3.13
N TYR A 370 19.48 -1.15 1.87
CA TYR A 370 18.21 -0.55 1.46
C TYR A 370 17.13 -1.58 1.08
N LEU A 371 17.39 -2.89 1.16
CA LEU A 371 16.44 -3.94 0.76
C LEU A 371 15.05 -3.77 1.41
N CYS A 372 14.99 -3.50 2.72
CA CYS A 372 13.73 -3.30 3.43
C CYS A 372 12.98 -2.03 3.01
N VAL A 373 13.70 -0.96 2.68
CA VAL A 373 13.12 0.26 2.10
C VAL A 373 12.42 -0.07 0.78
N ILE A 374 13.07 -0.86 -0.08
CA ILE A 374 12.50 -1.26 -1.37
C ILE A 374 11.33 -2.23 -1.19
N ALA A 375 11.44 -3.17 -0.25
CA ALA A 375 10.35 -4.07 0.10
C ALA A 375 9.12 -3.30 0.61
N LEU A 376 9.31 -2.27 1.44
CA LEU A 376 8.24 -1.38 1.89
C LEU A 376 7.61 -0.59 0.75
N GLN A 377 8.42 -0.07 -0.19
CA GLN A 377 7.90 0.61 -1.38
C GLN A 377 7.06 -0.32 -2.27
N TYR A 378 7.36 -1.62 -2.30
CA TYR A 378 6.54 -2.59 -3.01
C TYR A 378 5.26 -2.97 -2.25
N VAL A 379 5.39 -3.22 -0.94
CA VAL A 379 4.31 -3.75 -0.09
C VAL A 379 3.30 -2.67 0.32
N ALA A 380 3.73 -1.47 0.70
CA ALA A 380 2.82 -0.47 1.27
C ALA A 380 1.67 -0.08 0.31
N PRO A 381 1.90 0.20 -0.99
CA PRO A 381 0.81 0.52 -1.90
C PRO A 381 -0.13 -0.67 -2.15
N LEU A 382 0.42 -1.88 -2.18
CA LEU A 382 -0.34 -3.12 -2.29
C LEU A 382 -1.25 -3.34 -1.07
N VAL A 383 -0.72 -3.12 0.12
CA VAL A 383 -1.46 -3.20 1.38
C VAL A 383 -2.60 -2.18 1.42
N MET A 384 -2.33 -0.95 0.94
CA MET A 384 -3.35 0.08 0.80
C MET A 384 -4.46 -0.38 -0.14
N LEU A 385 -4.14 -0.85 -1.35
CA LEU A 385 -5.14 -1.36 -2.29
C LEU A 385 -5.98 -2.49 -1.69
N LEU A 386 -5.34 -3.48 -1.06
CA LEU A 386 -6.04 -4.61 -0.45
C LEU A 386 -7.01 -4.14 0.63
N HIS A 387 -6.56 -3.33 1.60
CA HIS A 387 -7.39 -2.93 2.73
C HIS A 387 -8.45 -1.90 2.37
N THR A 388 -8.20 -1.01 1.41
CA THR A 388 -9.26 -0.14 0.87
C THR A 388 -10.32 -0.97 0.14
N THR A 389 -9.94 -2.06 -0.54
CA THR A 389 -10.90 -2.99 -1.18
C THR A 389 -11.74 -3.76 -0.15
N LEU A 390 -11.13 -4.25 0.93
CA LEU A 390 -11.87 -4.91 2.02
C LEU A 390 -12.85 -3.95 2.72
N LEU A 391 -12.41 -2.71 2.97
CA LEU A 391 -13.28 -1.66 3.50
C LEU A 391 -14.41 -1.33 2.52
N LEU A 392 -14.11 -1.21 1.22
CA LEU A 392 -15.12 -0.95 0.18
C LEU A 392 -16.18 -2.03 0.19
N LYS A 393 -15.78 -3.31 0.31
CA LYS A 393 -16.72 -4.41 0.39
C LYS A 393 -17.68 -4.26 1.58
N THR A 394 -17.15 -4.07 2.78
CA THR A 394 -17.96 -4.11 4.01
C THR A 394 -18.74 -2.82 4.25
N LEU A 395 -18.14 -1.66 4.02
CA LEU A 395 -18.81 -0.37 4.22
C LEU A 395 -19.70 0.03 3.04
N GLY A 396 -19.39 -0.45 1.83
CA GLY A 396 -20.21 -0.24 0.63
C GLY A 396 -21.37 -1.23 0.48
N ASN A 397 -21.58 -2.13 1.45
CA ASN A 397 -22.59 -3.20 1.41
C ASN A 397 -22.52 -4.10 0.15
N HIS A 398 -21.32 -4.36 -0.36
CA HIS A 398 -21.15 -5.32 -1.45
C HIS A 398 -21.16 -6.75 -0.92
N SER A 399 -21.68 -7.68 -1.72
CA SER A 399 -21.63 -9.11 -1.44
C SER A 399 -20.41 -9.76 -2.11
N TRP A 400 -19.87 -10.81 -1.48
CA TRP A 400 -18.84 -11.65 -2.10
C TRP A 400 -19.41 -12.58 -3.18
N GLY A 401 -20.74 -12.69 -3.31
CA GLY A 401 -21.41 -13.54 -4.32
C GLY A 401 -21.25 -15.06 -4.09
N ILE A 402 -20.58 -15.47 -3.00
CA ILE A 402 -20.37 -16.88 -2.66
C ILE A 402 -21.63 -17.52 -2.04
N TYR A 403 -22.52 -16.70 -1.49
CA TYR A 403 -23.71 -17.17 -0.77
C TYR A 403 -24.97 -16.59 -1.42
N PRO A 404 -26.07 -17.36 -1.51
CA PRO A 404 -27.34 -16.84 -2.00
C PRO A 404 -27.79 -15.72 -1.06
N GLU A 405 -27.96 -14.51 -1.59
CA GLU A 405 -28.60 -13.41 -0.87
C GLU A 405 -30.01 -13.86 -0.49
N SER A 406 -30.22 -14.17 0.78
CA SER A 406 -31.56 -14.34 1.33
C SER A 406 -32.26 -13.00 1.23
N ILE A 407 -33.19 -12.88 0.27
CA ILE A 407 -34.17 -11.79 0.13
C ILE A 407 -34.85 -11.61 1.48
N SER A 408 -34.35 -10.68 2.29
CA SER A 408 -34.94 -10.33 3.59
C SER A 408 -34.59 -8.88 3.91
N THR A 409 -34.98 -7.99 3.01
CA THR A 409 -35.46 -6.66 3.40
C THR A 409 -36.97 -6.74 3.51
N LEU A 410 -37.46 -7.36 4.59
CA LEU A 410 -38.80 -7.03 5.09
C LEU A 410 -38.69 -5.63 5.72
N PRO A 411 -39.68 -4.75 5.50
CA PRO A 411 -39.66 -3.41 6.05
C PRO A 411 -39.62 -3.52 7.57
N VAL A 412 -38.75 -2.73 8.20
CA VAL A 412 -38.75 -2.56 9.65
C VAL A 412 -40.12 -2.01 10.03
N ASP A 413 -40.96 -2.88 10.60
CA ASP A 413 -42.15 -2.45 11.31
C ASP A 413 -41.70 -1.47 12.40
N ASN A 414 -42.15 -0.22 12.25
CA ASN A 414 -42.16 0.77 13.31
C ASN A 414 -43.14 0.31 14.40
N SER A 415 -42.79 -0.73 15.16
CA SER A 415 -43.48 -1.04 16.40
C SER A 415 -43.00 -0.05 17.45
N LEU A 416 -43.85 0.95 17.70
CA LEU A 416 -43.82 1.89 18.81
C LEU A 416 -43.30 1.21 20.09
N LEU A 417 -42.11 1.64 20.52
CA LEU A 417 -41.57 1.32 21.83
C LEU A 417 -42.50 1.96 22.88
N SER A 418 -43.39 1.14 23.41
CA SER A 418 -44.22 1.42 24.57
C SER A 418 -43.34 1.76 25.76
N ASN A 419 -43.46 3.01 26.23
CA ASN A 419 -42.85 3.52 27.46
C ASN A 419 -43.26 2.66 28.67
N SER A 420 -42.38 1.74 29.09
CA SER A 420 -42.44 1.18 30.44
C SER A 420 -41.58 2.03 31.36
N VAL A 421 -42.24 2.89 32.13
CA VAL A 421 -41.66 3.63 33.26
C VAL A 421 -41.35 2.62 34.37
N TYR A 422 -40.07 2.25 34.50
CA TYR A 422 -39.55 1.70 35.74
C TYR A 422 -38.61 2.72 36.36
N SER A 423 -39.07 3.28 37.48
CA SER A 423 -38.35 4.20 38.34
C SER A 423 -37.37 3.41 39.21
N GLU A 424 -36.07 3.50 38.92
CA GLU A 424 -35.02 3.05 39.84
C GLU A 424 -34.00 4.18 40.11
N LEU A 425 -33.68 4.30 41.39
CA LEU A 425 -32.88 5.31 42.08
C LEU A 425 -31.42 5.35 41.55
N PRO A 426 -30.76 6.51 41.41
CA PRO A 426 -29.41 6.57 40.84
C PRO A 426 -28.36 6.10 41.85
N SER A 427 -27.81 4.90 41.64
CA SER A 427 -26.52 4.49 42.21
C SER A 427 -25.37 4.99 41.33
N ALA A 428 -24.15 5.05 41.88
CA ALA A 428 -22.96 5.63 41.24
C ALA A 428 -22.53 4.99 39.89
N GLU A 429 -23.14 3.87 39.48
CA GLU A 429 -23.05 3.31 38.10
C GLU A 429 -23.78 4.15 37.03
N GLY A 430 -24.65 5.07 37.46
CA GLY A 430 -25.49 5.88 36.57
C GLY A 430 -24.70 6.79 35.62
N LYS A 431 -23.54 7.32 36.04
CA LYS A 431 -22.73 8.18 35.17
C LYS A 431 -22.15 7.40 33.98
N MET A 432 -21.65 6.17 34.20
CA MET A 432 -21.12 5.37 33.10
C MET A 432 -22.24 4.89 32.16
N LYS A 433 -23.40 4.46 32.70
CA LYS A 433 -24.55 4.07 31.87
C LYS A 433 -25.10 5.24 31.06
N VAL A 434 -25.21 6.44 31.63
CA VAL A 434 -25.66 7.66 30.92
C VAL A 434 -24.67 8.08 29.85
N THR A 435 -23.35 8.04 30.12
CA THR A 435 -22.34 8.31 29.10
C THR A 435 -22.36 7.28 27.98
N VAL A 436 -22.54 5.99 28.29
CA VAL A 436 -22.62 4.92 27.29
C VAL A 436 -23.89 5.05 26.44
N THR A 437 -25.04 5.39 27.02
CA THR A 437 -26.26 5.64 26.23
C THR A 437 -26.11 6.89 25.37
N GLN A 438 -25.53 7.98 25.88
CA GLN A 438 -25.25 9.18 25.07
C GLN A 438 -24.29 8.88 23.91
N ILE A 439 -23.21 8.13 24.14
CA ILE A 439 -22.29 7.69 23.09
C ILE A 439 -23.02 6.80 22.08
N THR A 440 -23.88 5.88 22.54
CA THR A 440 -24.63 4.98 21.65
C THR A 440 -25.62 5.75 20.78
N VAL A 441 -26.33 6.73 21.35
CA VAL A 441 -27.23 7.62 20.61
C VAL A 441 -26.45 8.48 19.62
N ALA A 442 -25.33 9.07 20.05
CA ALA A 442 -24.44 9.84 19.18
C ALA A 442 -23.89 8.99 18.02
N LEU A 443 -23.45 7.77 18.29
CA LEU A 443 -22.93 6.82 17.30
C LEU A 443 -24.03 6.37 16.33
N SER A 444 -25.24 6.13 16.83
CA SER A 444 -26.42 5.83 16.01
C SER A 444 -26.77 7.00 15.09
N SER A 445 -26.76 8.23 15.61
CA SER A 445 -26.95 9.42 14.78
C SER A 445 -25.82 9.61 13.76
N LEU A 446 -24.58 9.29 14.11
CA LEU A 446 -23.45 9.35 13.20
C LEU A 446 -23.59 8.32 12.07
N LYS A 447 -24.07 7.11 12.38
CA LYS A 447 -24.34 6.06 11.39
C LYS A 447 -25.40 6.48 10.37
N ASN A 448 -26.36 7.32 10.76
CA ASN A 448 -27.34 7.89 9.83
C ASN A 448 -26.75 8.97 8.91
N ILE A 449 -25.65 9.61 9.32
CA ILE A 449 -24.92 10.60 8.50
C ILE A 449 -23.95 9.89 7.54
N PHE A 450 -23.19 8.93 8.06
CA PHE A 450 -22.21 8.15 7.31
C PHE A 450 -22.85 6.92 6.68
N THR A 451 -23.60 7.15 5.61
CA THR A 451 -24.31 6.09 4.90
C THR A 451 -23.36 5.20 4.08
N PRO A 452 -23.77 3.96 3.77
CA PRO A 452 -23.03 3.07 2.87
C PRO A 452 -22.76 3.70 1.48
N LEU A 453 -23.65 4.58 1.01
CA LEU A 453 -23.48 5.31 -0.25
C LEU A 453 -22.25 6.20 -0.23
N LEU A 454 -22.03 6.96 0.86
CA LEU A 454 -20.85 7.80 0.99
C LEU A 454 -19.57 6.96 0.98
N PHE A 455 -19.54 5.87 1.75
CA PHE A 455 -18.38 4.99 1.80
C PHE A 455 -18.12 4.29 0.47
N ARG A 456 -19.16 3.86 -0.25
CA ARG A 456 -19.04 3.31 -1.61
C ARG A 456 -18.38 4.33 -2.55
N GLY A 457 -18.84 5.58 -2.52
CA GLY A 457 -18.26 6.68 -3.29
C GLY A 457 -16.78 6.93 -2.97
N LEU A 458 -16.48 7.15 -1.69
CA LEU A 458 -15.15 7.52 -1.22
C LEU A 458 -14.13 6.39 -1.40
N LEU A 459 -14.48 5.16 -1.02
CA LEU A 459 -13.56 4.01 -1.08
C LEU A 459 -13.38 3.50 -2.50
N SER A 460 -14.40 3.58 -3.36
CA SER A 460 -14.25 3.31 -4.80
C SER A 460 -13.26 4.28 -5.43
N PHE A 461 -13.47 5.58 -5.18
CA PHE A 461 -12.56 6.61 -5.66
C PHE A 461 -11.14 6.44 -5.10
N LEU A 462 -10.99 6.17 -3.80
CA LEU A 462 -9.67 5.99 -3.18
C LEU A 462 -8.94 4.76 -3.74
N THR A 463 -9.62 3.64 -3.91
CA THR A 463 -9.04 2.41 -4.51
C THR A 463 -8.58 2.69 -5.93
N TRP A 464 -9.44 3.33 -6.73
CA TRP A 464 -9.11 3.76 -8.08
C TRP A 464 -7.93 4.75 -8.11
N TRP A 465 -7.92 5.71 -7.18
CA TRP A 465 -6.89 6.74 -7.11
C TRP A 465 -5.52 6.16 -6.80
N ILE A 466 -5.42 5.24 -5.83
CA ILE A 466 -4.16 4.54 -5.51
C ILE A 466 -3.65 3.78 -6.74
N ALA A 467 -4.52 3.04 -7.43
CA ALA A 467 -4.15 2.33 -8.66
C ALA A 467 -3.72 3.29 -9.79
N ALA A 468 -4.44 4.40 -9.97
CA ALA A 468 -4.13 5.42 -10.98
C ALA A 468 -2.83 6.16 -10.69
N CYS A 469 -2.50 6.38 -9.41
CA CYS A 469 -1.22 6.92 -8.99
C CYS A 469 -0.09 5.94 -9.34
N LEU A 470 -0.22 4.68 -8.92
CA LEU A 470 0.77 3.63 -9.18
C LEU A 470 1.02 3.43 -10.66
N PHE A 471 -0.03 3.38 -11.49
CA PHE A 471 0.12 3.26 -12.94
C PHE A 471 0.85 4.47 -13.53
N SER A 472 0.46 5.69 -13.12
CA SER A 472 1.06 6.92 -13.65
C SER A 472 2.54 7.01 -13.31
N THR A 473 2.92 6.78 -12.05
CA THR A 473 4.32 6.88 -11.62
C THR A 473 5.18 5.76 -12.17
N SER A 474 4.64 4.55 -12.32
CA SER A 474 5.36 3.47 -12.98
C SER A 474 5.54 3.70 -14.49
N LEU A 475 4.57 4.32 -15.17
CA LEU A 475 4.73 4.73 -16.58
C LEU A 475 5.83 5.79 -16.75
N PHE A 476 5.84 6.83 -15.89
CA PHE A 476 6.94 7.81 -15.88
C PHE A 476 8.29 7.17 -15.57
N GLY A 477 8.33 6.20 -14.64
CA GLY A 477 9.55 5.45 -14.32
C GLY A 477 10.06 4.63 -15.50
N LEU A 478 9.15 4.01 -16.26
CA LEU A 478 9.49 3.28 -17.48
C LEU A 478 10.11 4.21 -18.52
N PHE A 479 9.48 5.36 -18.76
CA PHE A 479 9.97 6.36 -19.70
C PHE A 479 11.35 6.90 -19.27
N TYR A 480 11.52 7.22 -17.99
CA TYR A 480 12.79 7.67 -17.44
C TYR A 480 13.91 6.62 -17.61
N HIS A 481 13.62 5.36 -17.29
CA HIS A 481 14.64 4.31 -17.36
C HIS A 481 14.96 3.83 -18.78
N GLN A 482 14.02 3.91 -19.72
CA GLN A 482 14.28 3.50 -21.10
C GLN A 482 14.93 4.61 -21.94
N TYR A 483 14.51 5.87 -21.75
CA TYR A 483 14.93 6.96 -22.64
C TYR A 483 15.99 7.87 -22.04
N LEU A 484 16.02 8.08 -20.72
CA LEU A 484 16.89 9.08 -20.10
C LEU A 484 18.15 8.51 -19.43
N THR A 485 18.17 7.21 -19.13
CA THR A 485 19.37 6.56 -18.55
C THR A 485 20.12 5.68 -19.56
N VAL A 486 19.53 5.42 -20.72
CA VAL A 486 20.19 4.72 -21.84
C VAL A 486 20.71 5.72 -22.89
N ALA A 487 20.12 6.90 -22.99
CA ALA A 487 20.66 8.03 -23.75
C ALA A 487 21.73 8.75 -22.92
#